data_AF-A0A1X7A0W7-F1
#
_entry.id   AF-A0A1X7A0W7-F1
#
_cell.length_a   1.000
_cell.length_b   1.000
_cell.length_c   1.000
_cell.angle_alpha   90.00
_cell.angle_beta   90.00
_cell.angle_gamma   90.00
#
_symmetry.space_group_name_H-M   'P 1'
#
loop_
_entity.id
_entity.type
_entity.pdbx_description
1 polymer ?
#
loop_
_entity_poly.entity_id
_entity_poly.type
_entity_poly.pdbx_seq_one_letter_code
_entity_poly.pdbx_strand_id
1 'polypeptide(L)'
;MIYRPFVERERFDTGLWWSDNPYEEVSQANPRQTMNLDILLADPLTEKNKAFVARHWAVVSGEIDRLGDAFQGFDTRDIVVGGNVAQAIDKLEPGVHDLIPIPNVWSLGSQQRVERKFYFLNIYATTRTVIMEKSDTSGGIRKTDGKRWKSLSAIAPECCHVLAEAADGRHLWRDDLTRAVFMSDTLVRALNEAGVRGFEYMETTVITH
;
A
#
# COMPACT_ATOMS: atom_id res chain seq x y z
N MET A 1 -17.11 7.49 8.20
CA MET A 1 -16.38 6.33 8.74
C MET A 1 -14.96 6.35 8.18
N ILE A 2 -13.99 5.86 8.95
CA ILE A 2 -12.58 5.73 8.56
C ILE A 2 -12.23 4.24 8.58
N TYR A 3 -11.53 3.77 7.56
CA TYR A 3 -11.17 2.38 7.37
C TYR A 3 -9.66 2.21 7.27
N ARG A 4 -9.14 1.05 7.68
CA ARG A 4 -7.80 0.59 7.34
C ARG A 4 -7.87 -0.41 6.18
N PRO A 5 -7.10 -0.21 5.09
CA PRO A 5 -7.03 -1.16 4.01
C PRO A 5 -6.03 -2.28 4.31
N PHE A 6 -6.46 -3.52 4.12
CA PHE A 6 -5.62 -4.70 4.12
C PHE A 6 -5.80 -5.47 2.82
N VAL A 7 -4.87 -6.38 2.56
CA VAL A 7 -5.05 -7.38 1.51
C VAL A 7 -5.73 -8.60 2.12
N GLU A 8 -6.74 -9.12 1.44
CA GLU A 8 -7.36 -10.41 1.77
C GLU A 8 -6.33 -11.55 1.61
N ARG A 9 -5.55 -11.80 2.67
CA ARG A 9 -4.31 -12.59 2.58
C ARG A 9 -4.53 -14.01 2.09
N GLU A 10 -5.57 -14.67 2.56
CA GLU A 10 -5.86 -16.06 2.22
C GLU A 10 -6.14 -16.26 0.73
N ARG A 11 -6.58 -15.20 0.04
CA ARG A 11 -7.07 -15.28 -1.33
C ARG A 11 -6.15 -14.60 -2.34
N PHE A 12 -5.52 -13.50 -1.96
CA PHE A 12 -4.86 -12.59 -2.90
C PHE A 12 -3.46 -12.16 -2.47
N ASP A 13 -2.92 -12.54 -1.30
CA ASP A 13 -1.53 -12.23 -0.96
C ASP A 13 -0.58 -13.12 -1.78
N THR A 14 -0.04 -12.53 -2.83
CA THR A 14 0.86 -13.22 -3.76
C THR A 14 2.31 -12.80 -3.59
N GLY A 15 2.62 -11.94 -2.62
CA GLY A 15 3.94 -11.31 -2.48
C GLY A 15 4.37 -10.48 -3.71
N LEU A 16 5.38 -9.65 -3.52
CA LEU A 16 5.99 -8.83 -4.58
C LEU A 16 7.49 -8.67 -4.33
N TRP A 17 8.27 -8.70 -5.41
CA TRP A 17 9.61 -8.13 -5.43
C TRP A 17 9.94 -7.54 -6.80
N TRP A 18 11.01 -6.76 -6.86
CA TRP A 18 11.51 -6.18 -8.10
C TRP A 18 12.73 -6.97 -8.60
N SER A 19 12.83 -7.17 -9.92
CA SER A 19 13.92 -7.95 -10.53
C SER A 19 14.30 -7.43 -11.93
N ASP A 20 15.56 -7.65 -12.31
CA ASP A 20 16.04 -7.51 -13.70
C ASP A 20 15.74 -8.76 -14.55
N ASN A 21 15.57 -9.92 -13.92
CA ASN A 21 15.25 -11.20 -14.56
C ASN A 21 13.98 -11.81 -13.95
N PRO A 22 12.79 -11.61 -14.55
CA PRO A 22 11.53 -12.03 -13.97
C PRO A 22 11.31 -13.55 -13.97
N TYR A 23 12.08 -14.28 -14.77
CA TYR A 23 11.90 -15.72 -14.99
C TYR A 23 12.49 -16.58 -13.87
N GLU A 24 13.36 -15.99 -13.04
CA GLU A 24 14.04 -16.68 -11.95
C GLU A 24 13.52 -16.21 -10.59
N GLU A 25 13.43 -17.15 -9.66
CA GLU A 25 13.19 -16.81 -8.26
C GLU A 25 14.32 -15.96 -7.68
N VAL A 26 14.07 -15.40 -6.50
CA VAL A 26 15.08 -14.68 -5.75
C VAL A 26 16.23 -15.63 -5.40
N SER A 27 17.41 -15.31 -5.91
CA SER A 27 18.63 -16.08 -5.68
C SER A 27 19.84 -15.16 -5.55
N GLN A 28 21.02 -15.71 -5.27
CA GLN A 28 22.26 -14.93 -5.29
C GLN A 28 22.57 -14.37 -6.69
N ALA A 29 22.16 -15.08 -7.76
CA ALA A 29 22.32 -14.64 -9.15
C ALA A 29 21.23 -13.65 -9.59
N ASN A 30 20.06 -13.70 -8.95
CA ASN A 30 18.92 -12.80 -9.19
C ASN A 30 18.42 -12.16 -7.88
N PRO A 31 19.18 -11.20 -7.30
CA PRO A 31 18.81 -10.61 -6.03
C PRO A 31 17.61 -9.66 -6.18
N ARG A 32 16.82 -9.54 -5.11
CA ARG A 32 15.76 -8.52 -5.02
C ARG A 32 16.34 -7.13 -5.24
N GLN A 33 15.71 -6.38 -6.13
CA GLN A 33 15.98 -4.97 -6.31
C GLN A 33 15.12 -4.16 -5.33
N THR A 34 15.66 -3.04 -4.85
CA THR A 34 14.97 -2.17 -3.89
C THR A 34 14.91 -0.76 -4.42
N MET A 35 13.73 -0.15 -4.34
CA MET A 35 13.54 1.25 -4.68
C MET A 35 14.18 2.20 -3.64
N ASN A 36 14.63 1.65 -2.50
CA ASN A 36 15.25 2.35 -1.36
C ASN A 36 14.35 3.43 -0.75
N LEU A 37 13.04 3.19 -0.73
CA LEU A 37 12.09 4.03 -0.01
C LEU A 37 12.28 3.86 1.50
N ASP A 38 12.26 4.97 2.23
CA ASP A 38 12.26 4.97 3.69
C ASP A 38 10.82 4.83 4.20
N ILE A 39 10.52 3.74 4.90
CA ILE A 39 9.20 3.47 5.48
C ILE A 39 8.77 4.52 6.53
N LEU A 40 9.72 5.28 7.08
CA LEU A 40 9.43 6.33 8.07
C LEU A 40 9.13 7.69 7.42
N LEU A 41 9.36 7.82 6.12
CA LEU A 41 9.12 9.03 5.34
C LEU A 41 7.90 8.83 4.44
N ALA A 42 7.22 9.93 4.16
CA ALA A 42 6.06 9.99 3.29
C ALA A 42 6.28 11.16 2.33
N ASP A 43 7.30 11.01 1.47
CA ASP A 43 7.68 12.02 0.49
C ASP A 43 7.23 11.59 -0.91
N PRO A 44 6.98 12.54 -1.83
CA PRO A 44 6.75 12.23 -3.24
C PRO A 44 7.90 11.44 -3.86
N LEU A 45 7.61 10.66 -4.89
CA LEU A 45 8.62 9.88 -5.60
C LEU A 45 9.58 10.78 -6.37
N THR A 46 10.88 10.50 -6.23
CA THR A 46 11.92 11.13 -7.04
C THR A 46 11.95 10.53 -8.45
N GLU A 47 12.59 11.23 -9.40
CA GLU A 47 12.82 10.70 -10.75
C GLU A 47 13.60 9.37 -10.75
N LYS A 48 14.50 9.17 -9.78
CA LYS A 48 15.20 7.88 -9.61
C LYS A 48 14.23 6.76 -9.25
N ASN A 49 13.23 7.04 -8.41
CA ASN A 49 12.21 6.05 -8.05
C ASN A 49 11.31 5.71 -9.25
N LYS A 50 10.90 6.73 -10.02
CA LYS A 50 10.10 6.52 -11.25
C LYS A 50 10.88 5.73 -12.30
N ALA A 51 12.16 6.05 -12.51
CA ALA A 51 13.04 5.32 -13.41
C ALA A 51 13.25 3.85 -12.96
N PHE A 52 13.28 3.60 -11.65
CA PHE A 52 13.34 2.24 -11.11
C PHE A 52 12.10 1.43 -11.51
N VAL A 53 10.89 1.97 -11.30
CA VAL A 53 9.63 1.31 -11.69
C VAL A 53 9.56 1.04 -13.20
N ALA A 54 10.04 1.99 -14.01
CA ALA A 54 10.05 1.84 -15.46
C ALA A 54 11.04 0.76 -15.95
N ARG A 55 12.13 0.55 -15.22
CA ARG A 55 13.21 -0.36 -15.60
C ARG A 55 12.96 -1.80 -15.17
N HIS A 56 12.58 -2.01 -13.90
CA HIS A 56 12.55 -3.34 -13.31
C HIS A 56 11.19 -4.02 -13.49
N TRP A 57 11.21 -5.35 -13.48
CA TRP A 57 10.01 -6.17 -13.44
C TRP A 57 9.44 -6.21 -12.03
N ALA A 58 8.13 -5.99 -11.91
CA ALA A 58 7.38 -6.37 -10.72
C ALA A 58 7.06 -7.87 -10.82
N VAL A 59 7.62 -8.68 -9.93
CA VAL A 59 7.44 -10.13 -9.92
C VAL A 59 6.56 -10.52 -8.75
N VAL A 60 5.47 -11.24 -9.06
CA VAL A 60 4.50 -11.74 -8.08
C VAL A 60 4.60 -13.25 -7.99
N SER A 61 4.54 -13.82 -6.78
CA SER A 61 4.73 -15.28 -6.60
C SER A 61 3.50 -16.10 -6.98
N GLY A 62 2.30 -15.52 -6.90
CA GLY A 62 1.04 -16.20 -7.15
C GLY A 62 0.67 -16.35 -8.62
N GLU A 63 -0.33 -17.19 -8.89
CA GLU A 63 -0.96 -17.38 -10.21
C GLU A 63 -1.74 -16.13 -10.65
N ILE A 64 -1.82 -15.89 -11.95
CA ILE A 64 -2.49 -14.70 -12.53
C ILE A 64 -3.96 -14.58 -12.11
N ASP A 65 -4.69 -15.70 -12.08
CA ASP A 65 -6.12 -15.69 -11.73
C ASP A 65 -6.36 -15.32 -10.26
N ARG A 66 -5.31 -15.46 -9.43
CA ARG A 66 -5.30 -15.10 -8.01
C ARG A 66 -4.72 -13.71 -7.75
N LEU A 67 -4.40 -12.94 -8.80
CA LEU A 67 -4.00 -11.55 -8.60
C LEU A 67 -5.24 -10.69 -8.38
N GLY A 68 -5.34 -10.09 -7.19
CA GLY A 68 -6.33 -9.06 -6.89
C GLY A 68 -6.04 -7.74 -7.60
N ASP A 69 -6.83 -6.72 -7.32
CA ASP A 69 -6.51 -5.32 -7.62
C ASP A 69 -5.70 -4.68 -6.49
N ALA A 70 -5.57 -5.35 -5.35
CA ALA A 70 -4.46 -5.24 -4.41
C ALA A 70 -4.02 -6.64 -3.99
N PHE A 71 -2.70 -6.84 -3.87
CA PHE A 71 -2.12 -8.14 -3.54
C PHE A 71 -0.85 -8.03 -2.66
N GLN A 72 -0.51 -6.82 -2.22
CA GLN A 72 0.53 -6.54 -1.23
C GLN A 72 0.01 -5.59 -0.16
N GLY A 73 0.45 -5.79 1.09
CA GLY A 73 0.00 -4.98 2.22
C GLY A 73 0.26 -3.47 2.05
N PHE A 74 -0.72 -2.67 2.47
CA PHE A 74 -0.72 -1.21 2.35
C PHE A 74 0.24 -0.50 3.31
N ASP A 75 0.55 -1.11 4.45
CA ASP A 75 1.55 -0.57 5.38
C ASP A 75 3.00 -0.87 4.95
N THR A 76 3.19 -1.42 3.75
CA THR A 76 4.52 -1.73 3.21
C THR A 76 5.06 -0.60 2.34
N ARG A 77 6.32 -0.75 1.90
CA ARG A 77 7.01 0.26 1.08
C ARG A 77 6.56 0.24 -0.38
N ASP A 78 6.09 -0.91 -0.85
CA ASP A 78 5.73 -1.12 -2.24
C ASP A 78 4.24 -1.41 -2.29
N ILE A 79 3.43 -0.40 -2.59
CA ILE A 79 1.98 -0.62 -2.76
C ILE A 79 1.75 -0.73 -4.25
N VAL A 80 1.24 -1.88 -4.70
CA VAL A 80 0.86 -2.10 -6.09
C VAL A 80 -0.65 -2.30 -6.17
N VAL A 81 -1.28 -1.53 -7.04
CA VAL A 81 -2.73 -1.53 -7.23
C VAL A 81 -3.12 -1.68 -8.70
N GLY A 82 -4.26 -2.30 -8.94
CA GLY A 82 -4.84 -2.47 -10.28
C GLY A 82 -5.40 -1.16 -10.84
N GLY A 83 -5.63 -1.13 -12.15
CA GLY A 83 -6.11 0.06 -12.85
C GLY A 83 -7.40 0.68 -12.31
N ASN A 84 -8.37 -0.13 -11.87
CA ASN A 84 -9.64 0.36 -11.31
C ASN A 84 -9.43 1.12 -9.99
N VAL A 85 -8.51 0.62 -9.14
CA VAL A 85 -8.15 1.28 -7.88
C VAL A 85 -7.45 2.61 -8.17
N ALA A 86 -6.46 2.60 -9.08
CA ALA A 86 -5.75 3.80 -9.49
C ALA A 86 -6.70 4.87 -10.03
N GLN A 87 -7.67 4.48 -10.88
CA GLN A 87 -8.68 5.38 -11.41
C GLN A 87 -9.61 5.95 -10.32
N ALA A 88 -10.02 5.13 -9.36
CA ALA A 88 -10.87 5.59 -8.25
C ALA A 88 -10.14 6.62 -7.37
N ILE A 89 -8.86 6.37 -7.06
CA ILE A 89 -8.01 7.29 -6.30
C ILE A 89 -7.83 8.60 -7.07
N ASP A 90 -7.40 8.55 -8.33
CA ASP A 90 -7.14 9.75 -9.15
C ASP A 90 -8.41 10.59 -9.37
N LYS A 91 -9.57 9.96 -9.50
CA LYS A 91 -10.86 10.66 -9.62
C LYS A 91 -11.22 11.44 -8.35
N LEU A 92 -10.93 10.89 -7.17
CA LEU A 92 -11.29 11.49 -5.88
C LEU A 92 -10.22 12.47 -5.38
N GLU A 93 -8.95 12.20 -5.67
CA GLU A 93 -7.80 12.96 -5.18
C GLU A 93 -6.74 13.18 -6.27
N PRO A 94 -7.08 13.93 -7.34
CA PRO A 94 -6.21 14.10 -8.50
C PRO A 94 -4.90 14.79 -8.11
N GLY A 95 -3.77 14.15 -8.43
CA GLY A 95 -2.42 14.68 -8.16
C GLY A 95 -2.01 14.72 -6.69
N VAL A 96 -2.78 14.10 -5.78
CA VAL A 96 -2.46 14.02 -4.34
C VAL A 96 -1.50 12.87 -4.03
N HIS A 97 -1.48 11.82 -4.86
CA HIS A 97 -0.64 10.63 -4.70
C HIS A 97 0.13 10.36 -5.99
N ASP A 98 1.29 9.70 -5.89
CA ASP A 98 1.96 9.23 -7.10
C ASP A 98 1.34 7.89 -7.53
N LEU A 99 0.84 7.85 -8.76
CA LEU A 99 0.35 6.65 -9.44
C LEU A 99 1.23 6.40 -10.66
N ILE A 100 2.27 5.57 -10.49
CA ILE A 100 3.25 5.29 -11.54
C ILE A 100 2.88 3.99 -12.25
N PRO A 101 2.57 3.99 -13.56
CA PRO A 101 2.31 2.76 -14.29
C PRO A 101 3.50 1.80 -14.20
N ILE A 102 3.22 0.52 -13.94
CA ILE A 102 4.22 -0.54 -13.96
C ILE A 102 4.16 -1.20 -15.34
N PRO A 103 5.17 -1.00 -16.21
CA PRO A 103 5.11 -1.50 -17.58
C PRO A 103 5.24 -3.03 -17.66
N ASN A 104 5.87 -3.64 -16.66
CA ASN A 104 6.33 -5.02 -16.70
C ASN A 104 5.96 -5.74 -15.39
N VAL A 105 4.98 -6.62 -15.46
CA VAL A 105 4.56 -7.49 -14.35
C VAL A 105 4.65 -8.95 -14.79
N TRP A 106 5.28 -9.78 -13.97
CA TRP A 106 5.45 -11.21 -14.21
C TRP A 106 4.87 -12.03 -13.08
N SER A 107 4.08 -13.05 -13.41
CA SER A 107 3.61 -14.04 -12.45
C SER A 107 4.52 -15.25 -12.49
N LEU A 108 5.19 -15.52 -11.37
CA LEU A 108 6.00 -16.71 -11.20
C LEU A 108 5.13 -17.96 -11.12
N GLY A 109 3.99 -17.89 -10.42
CA GLY A 109 3.06 -19.03 -10.30
C GLY A 109 2.51 -19.50 -11.64
N SER A 110 2.24 -18.57 -12.56
CA SER A 110 1.75 -18.89 -13.92
C SER A 110 2.84 -18.90 -14.99
N GLN A 111 4.09 -18.56 -14.65
CA GLN A 111 5.23 -18.48 -15.59
C GLN A 111 4.91 -17.64 -16.85
N GLN A 112 4.22 -16.51 -16.68
CA GLN A 112 3.85 -15.66 -17.80
C GLN A 112 3.72 -14.18 -17.41
N ARG A 113 3.75 -13.30 -18.43
CA ARG A 113 3.52 -11.87 -18.27
C ARG A 113 2.06 -11.61 -17.90
N VAL A 114 1.85 -10.63 -17.03
CA VAL A 114 0.51 -10.16 -16.67
C VAL A 114 0.11 -9.00 -17.58
N GLU A 115 -0.96 -9.18 -18.35
CA GLU A 115 -1.44 -8.17 -19.31
C GLU A 115 -2.32 -7.08 -18.66
N ARG A 116 -2.85 -7.33 -17.46
CA ARG A 116 -3.61 -6.32 -16.71
C ARG A 116 -2.67 -5.20 -16.26
N LYS A 117 -3.16 -3.96 -16.35
CA LYS A 117 -2.43 -2.76 -15.91
C LYS A 117 -2.37 -2.68 -14.38
N PHE A 118 -1.17 -2.45 -13.88
CA PHE A 118 -0.88 -2.17 -12.49
C PHE A 118 -0.11 -0.86 -12.32
N TYR A 119 -0.24 -0.28 -11.15
CA TYR A 119 0.36 0.98 -10.78
C TYR A 119 1.07 0.81 -9.45
N PHE A 120 2.26 1.39 -9.35
CA PHE A 120 2.88 1.66 -8.07
C PHE A 120 2.20 2.89 -7.45
N LEU A 121 1.70 2.73 -6.24
CA LEU A 121 1.02 3.77 -5.48
C LEU A 121 1.93 4.26 -4.35
N ASN A 122 2.29 5.54 -4.38
CA ASN A 122 2.95 6.21 -3.26
C ASN A 122 1.97 7.15 -2.56
N ILE A 123 1.69 6.86 -1.29
CA ILE A 123 0.81 7.67 -0.45
C ILE A 123 1.69 8.57 0.41
N TYR A 124 1.80 9.84 0.03
CA TYR A 124 2.57 10.84 0.78
C TYR A 124 1.69 11.89 1.48
N ALA A 125 0.38 11.90 1.23
CA ALA A 125 -0.55 12.68 2.02
C ALA A 125 -0.59 12.12 3.46
N THR A 126 -0.31 12.98 4.44
CA THR A 126 -0.28 12.59 5.86
C THR A 126 -1.16 13.47 6.72
N THR A 127 -1.72 12.89 7.79
CA THR A 127 -2.48 13.62 8.81
C THR A 127 -2.36 12.92 10.16
N ARG A 128 -2.54 13.64 11.26
CA ARG A 128 -2.63 13.02 12.58
C ARG A 128 -3.95 12.26 12.65
N THR A 129 -3.87 10.94 12.74
CA THR A 129 -5.06 10.07 12.70
C THR A 129 -5.21 9.27 13.98
N VAL A 130 -4.13 8.59 14.40
CA VAL A 130 -4.17 7.59 15.47
C VAL A 130 -4.13 8.24 16.85
N ILE A 131 -5.06 7.85 17.72
CA ILE A 131 -5.04 8.17 19.15
C ILE A 131 -4.16 7.14 19.85
N MET A 132 -2.89 7.51 20.05
CA MET A 132 -1.81 6.60 20.46
C MET A 132 -2.06 5.93 21.81
N GLU A 133 -2.71 6.61 22.74
CA GLU A 133 -2.99 6.14 24.09
C GLU A 133 -4.19 5.20 24.18
N LYS A 134 -5.01 5.12 23.14
CA LYS A 134 -6.17 4.23 23.05
C LYS A 134 -5.98 3.09 22.06
N SER A 135 -4.94 3.16 21.22
CA SER A 135 -4.72 2.20 20.15
C SER A 135 -3.56 1.25 20.43
N ASP A 136 -3.68 0.02 19.95
CA ASP A 136 -2.58 -0.95 20.03
C ASP A 136 -1.47 -0.55 19.07
N THR A 137 -0.37 -0.07 19.64
CA THR A 137 0.80 0.38 18.87
C THR A 137 2.06 -0.31 19.33
N SER A 138 2.99 -0.48 18.40
CA SER A 138 4.34 -0.97 18.66
C SER A 138 5.35 0.06 18.22
N GLY A 139 6.60 -0.10 18.65
CA GLY A 139 7.66 0.81 18.27
C GLY A 139 9.03 0.32 18.68
N GLY A 140 10.04 1.06 18.23
CA GLY A 140 11.42 0.75 18.56
C GLY A 140 12.40 1.74 17.96
N ILE A 141 13.67 1.34 17.98
CA ILE A 141 14.77 2.09 17.37
C ILE A 141 15.30 1.28 16.19
N ARG A 142 15.31 1.91 15.01
CA ARG A 142 15.84 1.29 13.80
C ARG A 142 17.36 1.19 13.90
N LYS A 143 17.88 -0.04 13.83
CA LYS A 143 19.32 -0.32 14.05
C LYS A 143 20.25 0.40 13.07
N THR A 144 19.78 0.64 11.84
CA THR A 144 20.63 1.19 10.75
C THR A 144 20.97 2.66 10.94
N ASP A 145 20.10 3.45 11.57
CA ASP A 145 20.26 4.90 11.68
C ASP A 145 19.81 5.49 13.02
N GLY A 146 19.41 4.65 13.99
CA GLY A 146 19.00 5.08 15.32
C GLY A 146 17.66 5.81 15.37
N LYS A 147 16.92 5.91 14.26
CA LYS A 147 15.63 6.61 14.25
C LYS A 147 14.57 5.82 15.00
N ARG A 148 13.74 6.52 15.77
CA ARG A 148 12.56 5.94 16.41
C ARG A 148 11.50 5.66 15.34
N TRP A 149 10.84 4.53 15.47
CA TRP A 149 9.68 4.19 14.66
C TRP A 149 8.51 3.80 15.56
N LYS A 150 7.31 4.08 15.07
CA LYS A 150 6.04 3.61 15.64
C LYS A 150 5.28 2.91 14.52
N SER A 151 4.49 1.91 14.88
CA SER A 151 3.60 1.20 13.98
C SER A 151 2.28 0.93 14.68
N LEU A 152 1.19 1.00 13.92
CA LEU A 152 -0.14 0.65 14.39
C LEU A 152 -0.35 -0.86 14.21
N SER A 153 -0.32 -1.60 15.32
CA SER A 153 -0.54 -3.05 15.32
C SER A 153 -2.04 -3.41 15.35
N ALA A 154 -2.90 -2.44 15.67
CA ALA A 154 -4.34 -2.62 15.79
C ALA A 154 -4.99 -3.02 14.46
N ILE A 155 -5.59 -4.21 14.42
CA ILE A 155 -6.32 -4.73 13.24
C ILE A 155 -7.84 -4.70 13.42
N ALA A 156 -8.32 -4.61 14.66
CA ALA A 156 -9.73 -4.64 14.99
C ALA A 156 -10.23 -3.26 15.47
N PRO A 157 -11.51 -2.92 15.29
CA PRO A 157 -12.05 -1.62 15.66
C PRO A 157 -11.83 -1.26 17.13
N GLU A 158 -11.97 -2.23 18.04
CA GLU A 158 -11.85 -2.03 19.49
C GLU A 158 -10.46 -1.59 19.95
N CYS A 159 -9.42 -1.86 19.15
CA CYS A 159 -8.05 -1.46 19.42
C CYS A 159 -7.50 -0.41 18.45
N CYS A 160 -8.31 0.07 17.50
CA CYS A 160 -7.93 1.09 16.52
C CYS A 160 -8.78 2.35 16.69
N HIS A 161 -8.29 3.31 17.48
CA HIS A 161 -8.99 4.56 17.79
C HIS A 161 -8.41 5.72 16.99
N VAL A 162 -9.27 6.42 16.25
CA VAL A 162 -8.86 7.50 15.35
C VAL A 162 -9.65 8.79 15.60
N LEU A 163 -9.04 9.94 15.28
CA LEU A 163 -9.68 11.25 15.34
C LEU A 163 -10.73 11.40 14.23
N ALA A 164 -11.91 11.92 14.56
CA ALA A 164 -13.00 12.09 13.60
C ALA A 164 -12.65 13.04 12.45
N GLU A 165 -11.90 14.09 12.76
CA GLU A 165 -11.44 15.11 11.81
C GLU A 165 -10.24 14.67 10.96
N ALA A 166 -9.64 13.49 11.23
CA ALA A 166 -8.38 13.08 10.60
C ALA A 166 -8.44 13.07 9.07
N ALA A 167 -9.59 12.69 8.49
CA ALA A 167 -9.76 12.69 7.04
C ALA A 167 -9.54 14.11 6.47
N ASP A 168 -10.16 15.14 7.07
CA ASP A 168 -10.02 16.54 6.66
C ASP A 168 -10.07 16.71 5.13
N GLY A 169 -11.14 16.17 4.52
CA GLY A 169 -11.37 16.18 3.07
C GLY A 169 -10.56 15.17 2.25
N ARG A 170 -9.68 14.37 2.86
CA ARG A 170 -8.90 13.32 2.20
C ARG A 170 -9.68 12.02 2.13
N HIS A 171 -9.34 11.23 1.12
CA HIS A 171 -9.94 9.95 0.81
C HIS A 171 -8.97 8.78 1.01
N LEU A 172 -7.68 9.01 0.84
CA LEU A 172 -6.59 8.09 1.14
C LEU A 172 -5.43 8.85 1.78
N TRP A 173 -4.89 8.37 2.91
CA TRP A 173 -3.77 9.03 3.58
C TRP A 173 -2.99 8.09 4.49
N ARG A 174 -1.87 8.57 5.02
CA ARG A 174 -1.10 7.93 6.09
C ARG A 174 -1.19 8.69 7.40
N ASP A 175 -1.19 7.97 8.51
CA ASP A 175 -0.94 8.59 9.82
C ASP A 175 0.49 9.13 9.88
N ASP A 176 0.66 10.34 10.41
CA ASP A 176 1.95 11.02 10.45
C ASP A 176 2.99 10.38 11.40
N LEU A 177 2.55 9.61 12.40
CA LEU A 177 3.43 8.92 13.36
C LEU A 177 3.66 7.45 13.02
N THR A 178 2.58 6.70 12.83
CA THR A 178 2.60 5.25 12.65
C THR A 178 2.76 4.84 11.20
N ARG A 179 2.55 5.78 10.26
CA ARG A 179 2.54 5.57 8.80
C ARG A 179 1.51 4.56 8.30
N ALA A 180 0.61 4.11 9.17
CA ALA A 180 -0.51 3.26 8.78
C ALA A 180 -1.39 3.98 7.76
N VAL A 181 -1.88 3.23 6.76
CA VAL A 181 -2.74 3.77 5.71
C VAL A 181 -4.21 3.77 6.18
N PHE A 182 -4.95 4.80 5.78
CA PHE A 182 -6.37 4.96 6.07
C PHE A 182 -7.14 5.40 4.83
N MET A 183 -8.42 5.05 4.79
CA MET A 183 -9.36 5.37 3.73
C MET A 183 -10.64 5.98 4.30
N SER A 184 -11.22 6.91 3.56
CA SER A 184 -12.58 7.40 3.83
C SER A 184 -13.65 6.40 3.36
N ASP A 185 -14.85 6.47 3.95
CA ASP A 185 -16.05 5.76 3.46
C ASP A 185 -16.33 6.03 1.98
N THR A 186 -16.15 7.26 1.52
CA THR A 186 -16.35 7.63 0.11
C THR A 186 -15.45 6.82 -0.83
N LEU A 187 -14.17 6.64 -0.48
CA LEU A 187 -13.25 5.83 -1.29
C LEU A 187 -13.63 4.35 -1.24
N VAL A 188 -13.94 3.82 -0.05
CA VAL A 188 -14.34 2.41 0.09
C VAL A 188 -15.56 2.09 -0.76
N ARG A 189 -16.58 2.97 -0.76
CA ARG A 189 -17.76 2.81 -1.64
C ARG A 189 -17.40 2.85 -3.11
N ALA A 190 -16.58 3.81 -3.53
CA ALA A 190 -16.13 3.91 -4.92
C ALA A 190 -15.36 2.66 -5.38
N LEU A 191 -14.54 2.09 -4.50
CA LEU A 191 -13.82 0.83 -4.76
C LEU A 191 -14.77 -0.36 -4.87
N ASN A 192 -15.75 -0.48 -3.97
CA ASN A 192 -16.77 -1.53 -4.01
C ASN A 192 -17.64 -1.43 -5.29
N GLU A 193 -18.07 -0.23 -5.66
CA GLU A 193 -18.82 0.02 -6.90
C GLU A 193 -18.01 -0.32 -8.15
N ALA A 194 -16.69 -0.12 -8.13
CA ALA A 194 -15.78 -0.50 -9.20
C ALA A 194 -15.46 -2.01 -9.23
N GLY A 195 -16.00 -2.80 -8.29
CA GLY A 195 -15.82 -4.24 -8.22
C GLY A 195 -14.36 -4.66 -8.00
N VAL A 196 -13.57 -3.85 -7.29
CA VAL A 196 -12.16 -4.18 -7.03
C VAL A 196 -12.03 -5.42 -6.15
N ARG A 197 -10.99 -6.22 -6.37
CA ARG A 197 -10.71 -7.45 -5.62
C ARG A 197 -9.46 -7.34 -4.77
N GLY A 198 -9.35 -8.16 -3.73
CA GLY A 198 -8.15 -8.25 -2.89
C GLY A 198 -8.01 -7.19 -1.81
N PHE A 199 -9.11 -6.54 -1.46
CA PHE A 199 -9.18 -5.60 -0.34
C PHE A 199 -10.00 -6.16 0.79
N GLU A 200 -9.50 -5.97 2.01
CA GLU A 200 -10.27 -6.07 3.23
C GLU A 200 -10.28 -4.69 3.89
N TYR A 201 -11.47 -4.17 4.19
CA TYR A 201 -11.66 -2.84 4.78
C TYR A 201 -12.01 -2.99 6.26
N MET A 202 -11.04 -2.77 7.13
CA MET A 202 -11.26 -2.86 8.58
C MET A 202 -11.79 -1.53 9.10
N GLU A 203 -12.94 -1.57 9.78
CA GLU A 203 -13.49 -0.40 10.47
C GLU A 203 -12.58 0.05 11.62
N THR A 204 -12.67 1.34 11.95
CA THR A 204 -11.96 1.95 13.08
C THR A 204 -12.95 2.58 14.06
N THR A 205 -12.57 2.68 15.33
CA THR A 205 -13.35 3.42 16.31
C THR A 205 -13.05 4.91 16.18
N VAL A 206 -14.02 5.66 15.68
CA VAL A 206 -13.91 7.12 15.49
C VAL A 206 -14.31 7.84 16.78
N ILE A 207 -13.40 8.64 17.34
CA ILE A 207 -13.64 9.44 18.53
C ILE A 207 -13.93 10.89 18.13
N THR A 208 -15.10 11.39 18.50
CA THR A 208 -15.45 12.81 18.46
C THR A 208 -15.11 13.44 19.81
N HIS A 209 -14.46 14.60 19.80
CA HIS A 209 -14.21 15.40 21.00
C HIS A 209 -15.49 15.83 21.71
#